data_AF-A0A353U0J9-F1
#
_entry.id   AF-A0A353U0J9-F1
#
_cell.length_a   1.000
_cell.length_b   1.000
_cell.length_c   1.000
_cell.angle_alpha   90.00
_cell.angle_beta   90.00
_cell.angle_gamma   90.00
#
_symmetry.space_group_name_H-M   'P 1'
#
loop_
_entity.id
_entity.type
_entity.pdbx_description
1 polymer ?
#
loop_
_entity_poly.entity_id
_entity_poly.type
_entity_poly.pdbx_seq_one_letter_code
_entity_poly.pdbx_strand_id
1 'polypeptide(L)' 'MSNFDNHDKREGFSSKFGIIAAAAGSAIGLGNIWRFPYLVGENGGAAFVF' A
#
# COMPACT_ATOMS: atom_id res chain seq x y z
N MET A 1 -22.19 38.49 9.39
CA MET A 1 -21.56 37.23 9.83
C MET A 1 -22.11 36.10 8.97
N SER A 2 -21.29 35.52 8.08
CA SER A 2 -21.64 34.30 7.36
C SER A 2 -21.32 33.09 8.24
N ASN A 3 -22.35 32.32 8.58
CA ASN A 3 -22.19 31.04 9.28
C ASN A 3 -21.59 30.02 8.30
N PHE A 4 -20.34 29.64 8.54
CA PHE A 4 -19.63 28.59 7.77
C PHE A 4 -19.72 27.25 8.51
N ASP A 5 -20.90 26.64 8.59
CA ASP A 5 -21.01 25.23 8.97
C ASP A 5 -20.85 24.37 7.71
N ASN A 6 -19.59 24.19 7.29
CA ASN A 6 -19.24 23.16 6.31
C ASN A 6 -19.08 21.82 7.05
N HIS A 7 -20.17 21.06 7.18
CA HIS A 7 -20.12 19.65 7.56
C HIS A 7 -19.69 18.78 6.36
N ASP A 8 -18.47 19.01 5.86
CA ASP A 8 -17.85 18.12 4.90
C ASP A 8 -17.39 16.86 5.64
N LYS A 9 -18.30 15.89 5.77
CA LYS A 9 -17.96 14.54 6.23
C LYS A 9 -17.05 13.90 5.19
N ARG A 10 -15.74 14.01 5.39
CA ARG A 10 -14.73 13.35 4.56
C ARG A 10 -15.02 11.85 4.53
N GLU A 11 -15.09 11.32 3.32
CA GLU A 11 -15.31 9.90 3.10
C GLU A 11 -14.09 9.13 3.59
N GLY A 12 -14.30 8.24 4.56
CA GLY A 12 -13.26 7.41 5.16
C GLY A 12 -13.48 5.94 4.82
N PHE A 13 -12.44 5.14 4.93
CA PHE A 13 -12.57 3.70 4.73
C PHE A 13 -13.51 3.10 5.79
N SER A 14 -14.47 2.30 5.32
CA SER A 14 -15.53 1.69 6.16
C SER A 14 -14.99 0.71 7.22
N SER A 15 -13.83 0.10 6.97
CA SER A 15 -13.23 -0.88 7.88
C SER A 15 -11.70 -0.76 7.93
N LYS A 16 -11.12 -1.05 9.09
CA LYS A 16 -9.67 -1.22 9.27
C LYS A 16 -9.09 -2.23 8.29
N PHE A 17 -9.82 -3.31 8.02
CA PHE A 17 -9.41 -4.29 7.00
C PHE A 17 -9.40 -3.66 5.60
N GLY A 18 -10.37 -2.80 5.29
CA GLY A 18 -10.42 -2.06 4.02
C GLY A 18 -9.23 -1.10 3.88
N ILE A 19 -8.81 -0.43 4.95
CA ILE A 19 -7.59 0.40 4.95
C ILE A 19 -6.36 -0.45 4.68
N ILE A 20 -6.21 -1.56 5.40
CA ILE A 20 -5.04 -2.45 5.27
C ILE A 20 -5.00 -3.08 3.88
N ALA A 21 -6.13 -3.53 3.35
CA ALA A 21 -6.23 -4.11 2.02
C ALA A 21 -5.94 -3.09 0.91
N ALA A 22 -6.46 -1.86 1.03
CA ALA A 22 -6.16 -0.79 0.07
C ALA A 22 -4.68 -0.39 0.11
N ALA A 23 -4.10 -0.26 1.30
CA ALA A 23 -2.67 0.04 1.47
C ALA A 23 -1.79 -1.11 0.96
N ALA A 24 -2.13 -2.37 1.29
CA ALA A 24 -1.40 -3.55 0.81
C ALA A 24 -1.49 -3.69 -0.72
N GLY A 25 -2.68 -3.48 -1.30
CA GLY A 25 -2.87 -3.47 -2.75
C GLY A 25 -2.07 -2.37 -3.46
N SER A 26 -1.92 -1.20 -2.82
CA SER A 26 -1.06 -0.13 -3.33
C SER A 26 0.44 -0.45 -3.21
N ALA A 27 0.84 -1.22 -2.19
CA ALA A 27 2.24 -1.57 -1.94
C ALA A 27 2.71 -2.78 -2.77
N ILE A 28 1.80 -3.72 -3.06
CA ILE A 28 2.07 -4.91 -3.88
C ILE A 28 1.80 -4.57 -5.35
N GLY A 29 2.69 -3.80 -5.96
CA GLY A 29 2.67 -3.55 -7.40
C GLY A 29 3.31 -4.69 -8.21
N LEU A 30 2.96 -4.81 -9.49
CA LEU A 30 3.57 -5.75 -10.46
C LEU A 30 5.11 -5.78 -10.39
N GLY A 31 5.74 -4.65 -10.07
CA GLY A 31 7.19 -4.55 -9.87
C GLY A 31 7.74 -5.48 -8.77
N ASN A 32 7.04 -5.66 -7.65
CA ASN A 32 7.52 -6.52 -6.55
C ASN A 32 7.39 -8.02 -6.84
N ILE A 33 6.58 -8.41 -7.83
CA ILE A 33 6.42 -9.82 -8.19
C ILE A 33 7.57 -10.31 -9.07
N TRP A 34 8.13 -9.43 -9.92
CA TRP A 34 9.13 -9.80 -10.93
C TRP A 34 10.52 -9.23 -10.63
N ARG A 35 10.60 -8.01 -10.07
CA ARG A 35 11.87 -7.38 -9.73
C ARG A 35 12.49 -7.97 -8.47
N PHE A 36 11.66 -8.38 -7.52
CA PHE A 36 12.12 -9.05 -6.29
C PHE A 36 12.85 -10.37 -6.58
N PRO A 37 12.28 -11.35 -7.31
CA PRO A 37 13.01 -12.59 -7.60
C PRO A 37 14.24 -12.36 -8.49
N TYR A 38 14.20 -11.38 -9.39
CA TYR A 38 15.35 -11.03 -10.23
C TYR A 38 16.52 -10.48 -9.39
N LEU A 39 16.26 -9.50 -8.51
CA LEU A 39 17.27 -8.93 -7.62
C LEU A 39 17.79 -9.96 -6.61
N VAL A 40 16.91 -10.81 -6.07
CA VAL A 40 17.29 -11.93 -5.22
C VAL A 40 18.23 -12.86 -6.00
N GLY A 41 17.90 -13.23 -7.23
CA GLY A 41 18.76 -14.07 -8.09
C GLY A 41 20.15 -13.47 -8.36
N GLU A 42 20.23 -12.18 -8.67
CA GLU A 42 21.52 -11.50 -8.93
C GLU A 42 22.37 -11.29 -7.67
N ASN A 43 21.76 -11.08 -6.49
CA ASN A 43 22.47 -10.73 -5.26
C ASN A 43 22.76 -11.93 -4.33
N GLY A 44 22.84 -13.16 -4.87
CA GLY A 44 23.18 -14.36 -4.09
C GLY A 44 21.98 -15.22 -3.67
N GLY A 45 20.82 -15.04 -4.30
CA GLY A 45 19.64 -15.86 -4.08
C GLY A 45 19.08 -15.72 -2.67
N ALA A 46 18.75 -16.85 -2.05
CA ALA A 46 18.24 -16.89 -0.68
C ALA A 46 19.22 -16.29 0.36
N ALA A 47 20.52 -16.16 0.06
CA ALA A 47 21.48 -15.51 0.95
C ALA A 47 21.30 -13.99 1.04
N PHE A 48 20.53 -13.37 0.13
CA PHE A 48 20.15 -11.96 0.22
C PHE A 48 18.93 -11.71 1.12
N VAL A 49 18.12 -12.75 1.35
CA VAL A 49 16.84 -12.66 2.09
C VAL A 49 17.00 -13.13 3.54
N PHE A 50 18.04 -13.94 3.82
CA PHE A 50 18.37 -14.50 5.15
C PHE A 50 19.29 -13.56 5.92
#